data_AF-A0AA86NXP3-F1
#
_entry.id   AF-A0AA86NXP3-F1
#
_cell.length_a   1.000
_cell.length_b   1.000
_cell.length_c   1.000
_cell.angle_alpha   90.00
_cell.angle_beta   90.00
_cell.angle_gamma   90.00
#
_symmetry.space_group_name_H-M   'P 1'
#
loop_
_entity.id
_entity.type
_entity.pdbx_description
1 polymer ?
#
loop_
_entity_poly.entity_id
_entity_poly.type
_entity_poly.pdbx_seq_one_letter_code
_entity_poly.pdbx_strand_id
1 'polypeptide(L)' 'MKDDGIKVPYRIKYHEHKIGGVANFTQDRQYSQYINFLQFDSSDGIMIGDAGIMHIFVKRKDLENLDFSNAVFYFDQY' A
#
# COMPACT_ATOMS: atom_id res chain seq x y z
N MET A 1 -18.11 8.44 -31.68
CA MET A 1 -18.95 7.43 -31.00
C MET A 1 -19.47 8.09 -29.72
N LYS A 2 -20.76 7.91 -29.42
CA LYS A 2 -21.41 8.57 -28.30
C LYS A 2 -20.87 7.97 -26.99
N ASP A 3 -20.68 8.82 -26.00
CA ASP A 3 -20.30 8.45 -24.64
C ASP A 3 -21.56 7.92 -23.95
N ASP A 4 -21.67 6.61 -23.85
CA ASP A 4 -22.77 5.91 -23.23
C ASP A 4 -22.54 5.94 -21.72
N GLY A 5 -23.00 7.02 -21.08
CA GLY A 5 -22.79 7.37 -19.68
C GLY A 5 -23.19 6.32 -18.64
N ILE A 6 -22.41 5.25 -18.52
CA ILE A 6 -22.35 4.40 -17.34
C ILE A 6 -21.32 5.05 -16.40
N LYS A 7 -21.82 5.85 -15.45
CA LYS A 7 -21.04 6.22 -14.27
C LYS A 7 -20.84 4.95 -13.43
N VAL A 8 -19.72 4.26 -13.65
CA VAL A 8 -19.25 3.21 -12.75
C VAL A 8 -19.13 3.80 -11.34
N PRO A 9 -19.92 3.31 -10.36
CA PRO A 9 -19.94 3.90 -9.03
C PRO A 9 -18.65 3.49 -8.33
N TYR A 10 -17.80 4.48 -8.03
CA TYR A 10 -16.57 4.37 -7.26
C TYR A 10 -15.57 3.33 -7.81
N ARG A 11 -14.63 3.79 -8.64
CA ARG A 11 -13.27 3.23 -8.56
C ARG A 11 -12.83 3.39 -7.10
N ILE A 12 -12.86 2.32 -6.31
CA ILE A 12 -12.02 2.25 -5.13
C ILE A 12 -10.61 2.48 -5.66
N LYS A 13 -10.00 3.62 -5.34
CA LYS A 13 -8.61 3.89 -5.67
C LYS A 13 -7.80 2.89 -4.82
N TYR A 14 -7.42 1.77 -5.42
CA TYR A 14 -6.68 0.71 -4.73
C TYR A 14 -5.26 1.15 -4.37
N HIS A 15 -4.80 2.30 -4.84
CA HIS A 15 -3.43 2.74 -4.67
C HIS A 15 -3.47 4.19 -4.15
N GLU A 16 -3.14 4.34 -2.87
CA GLU A 16 -3.06 5.59 -2.14
C GLU A 16 -1.97 5.50 -1.08
N HIS A 17 -1.43 6.66 -0.71
CA HIS A 17 -0.61 6.81 0.49
C HIS A 17 -1.46 6.62 1.73
N LYS A 18 -0.98 5.87 2.73
CA LYS A 18 -1.73 5.68 3.99
C LYS A 18 -0.88 5.25 5.18
N ILE A 19 -1.40 5.55 6.36
CA ILE A 19 -0.94 5.03 7.65
C ILE A 19 -1.96 4.00 8.12
N GLY A 20 -1.51 2.79 8.45
CA GLY A 20 -2.45 1.72 8.84
C GLY A 20 -3.21 1.09 7.66
N GLY A 21 -4.31 0.42 7.98
CA GLY A 21 -5.25 -0.14 7.00
C GLY A 21 -4.77 -1.45 6.34
N VAL A 22 -5.50 -1.86 5.31
CA VAL A 22 -5.17 -3.05 4.50
C VAL A 22 -4.12 -2.66 3.47
N ALA A 23 -2.99 -3.38 3.43
CA ALA A 23 -1.94 -3.15 2.43
C ALA A 23 -2.41 -3.51 1.01
N ASN A 24 -1.97 -2.72 0.03
CA ASN A 24 -2.14 -3.03 -1.39
C ASN A 24 -0.84 -3.54 -1.98
N PHE A 25 -0.89 -4.43 -2.96
CA PHE A 25 0.29 -4.99 -3.60
C PHE A 25 0.07 -4.97 -5.12
N THR A 26 1.13 -4.79 -5.90
CA THR A 26 1.07 -4.99 -7.36
C THR A 26 1.27 -6.46 -7.73
N GLN A 27 1.90 -7.25 -6.86
CA GLN A 27 2.20 -8.68 -7.06
C GLN A 27 1.55 -9.55 -5.98
N ASP A 28 1.55 -10.87 -6.19
CA ASP A 28 0.85 -11.84 -5.32
C ASP A 28 1.66 -12.17 -4.05
N ARG A 29 1.83 -11.18 -3.16
CA ARG A 29 2.42 -11.34 -1.82
C ARG A 29 1.53 -10.75 -0.74
N GLN A 30 1.50 -11.40 0.42
CA GLN A 30 0.73 -10.94 1.57
C GLN A 30 1.55 -11.01 2.86
N TYR A 31 1.63 -9.89 3.57
CA TYR A 31 2.19 -9.78 4.93
C TYR A 31 1.09 -9.91 5.98
N SER A 32 0.27 -10.96 5.92
CA SER A 32 -0.96 -11.10 6.71
C SER A 32 -0.76 -11.09 8.24
N GLN A 33 0.45 -11.37 8.72
CA GLN A 33 0.80 -11.36 10.15
C GLN A 33 1.37 -10.01 10.64
N TYR A 34 1.55 -9.03 9.74
CA TYR A 34 2.10 -7.72 10.06
C TYR A 34 1.03 -6.63 9.93
N ILE A 35 1.26 -5.52 10.64
CA ILE A 35 0.49 -4.29 10.49
C ILE A 35 1.14 -3.48 9.37
N ASN A 36 0.35 -3.04 8.39
CA ASN A 36 0.76 -2.01 7.43
C ASN A 36 0.91 -0.69 8.18
N PHE A 37 2.12 -0.33 8.58
CA PHE A 37 2.34 0.88 9.37
C PHE A 37 2.26 2.12 8.48
N LEU A 38 2.94 2.09 7.33
CA LEU A 38 2.96 3.17 6.35
C LEU A 38 3.04 2.56 4.94
N GLN A 39 2.31 3.15 4.00
CA GLN A 39 2.32 2.78 2.59
C GLN A 39 2.47 4.05 1.74
N PHE A 40 3.32 3.96 0.73
CA PHE A 40 3.45 4.95 -0.33
C PHE A 40 3.09 4.31 -1.67
N ASP A 41 2.29 5.01 -2.44
CA ASP A 41 1.99 4.67 -3.82
C ASP A 41 2.87 5.49 -4.78
N SER A 42 2.98 5.07 -6.04
CA SER A 42 3.60 5.87 -7.09
C SER A 42 2.68 7.00 -7.55
N SER A 43 2.48 7.98 -6.69
CA SER A 43 1.68 9.18 -6.92
C SER A 43 2.29 10.40 -6.22
N ASP A 44 1.75 11.60 -6.49
CA ASP A 44 2.16 12.86 -5.84
C ASP A 44 3.67 13.18 -5.95
N GLY A 45 4.28 12.85 -7.10
CA GLY A 45 5.70 13.07 -7.36
C GLY A 45 6.62 11.99 -6.80
N ILE A 46 6.07 10.93 -6.21
CA ILE A 46 6.79 9.73 -5.79
C ILE A 46 6.70 8.69 -6.91
N MET A 47 7.84 8.08 -7.25
CA MET A 47 7.92 6.97 -8.20
C MET A 47 8.66 5.81 -7.55
N ILE A 48 7.99 4.65 -7.47
CA ILE A 48 8.55 3.43 -6.89
C ILE A 48 8.72 2.44 -8.04
N GLY A 49 9.91 2.44 -8.65
CA GLY A 49 10.20 1.56 -9.77
C GLY A 49 9.27 1.78 -10.97
N ASP A 50 8.67 0.72 -11.50
CA ASP A 50 7.65 0.79 -12.55
C ASP A 50 6.24 0.98 -11.94
N ALA A 51 6.01 2.19 -11.42
CA ALA A 51 4.73 2.61 -10.82
C ALA A 51 4.20 1.67 -9.72
N GLY A 52 5.10 1.17 -8.87
CA GLY A 52 4.83 0.24 -7.79
C GLY A 52 4.40 0.88 -6.45
N ILE A 53 4.44 0.07 -5.39
CA ILE A 53 4.00 0.41 -4.03
C ILE A 53 5.10 0.03 -3.03
N MET A 54 5.29 0.87 -2.01
CA MET A 54 6.24 0.63 -0.92
C MET A 54 5.54 0.64 0.43
N HIS A 55 5.99 -0.21 1.33
CA HIS A 55 5.42 -0.43 2.65
C HIS A 55 6.49 -0.42 3.73
N ILE A 56 6.06 0.00 4.91
CA ILE A 56 6.68 -0.31 6.19
C ILE A 56 5.70 -1.18 6.97
N PHE A 57 6.14 -2.40 7.29
CA PHE A 57 5.37 -3.36 8.08
C PHE A 57 5.97 -3.50 9.48
N VAL A 58 5.11 -3.60 10.50
CA VAL A 58 5.53 -3.78 11.90
C VAL A 58 4.72 -4.90 12.54
N LYS A 59 5.35 -5.73 13.38
CA LYS A 59 4.60 -6.74 14.16
C LYS A 59 3.78 -6.04 15.24
N ARG A 60 2.58 -6.56 15.52
CA ARG A 60 1.71 -6.02 16.58
C ARG A 60 2.43 -5.80 17.91
N LYS A 61 3.16 -6.82 18.37
CA LYS A 61 3.91 -6.78 19.64
C LYS A 61 4.97 -5.68 19.65
N ASP A 62 5.65 -5.46 18.53
CA ASP A 62 6.72 -4.47 18.44
C ASP A 62 6.13 -3.06 18.45
N LEU A 63 5.00 -2.85 17.74
CA LEU A 63 4.25 -1.59 17.78
C LEU A 63 3.73 -1.25 19.19
N GLU A 64 3.21 -2.24 19.92
CA GLU A 64 2.74 -2.06 21.31
C GLU A 64 3.87 -1.64 22.26
N ASN A 65 5.10 -2.08 21.99
CA ASN A 65 6.29 -1.72 22.76
C ASN A 65 7.02 -0.48 22.22
N LEU A 66 6.48 0.19 21.19
CA LEU A 66 7.14 1.28 20.45
C LEU A 66 8.54 0.89 19.92
N ASP A 67 8.74 -0.39 19.66
CA ASP A 67 9.97 -0.94 19.10
C ASP A 67 9.82 -1.04 17.58
N PHE A 68 10.64 -0.28 16.85
CA PHE A 68 10.65 -0.29 15.39
C PHE A 68 11.93 -0.92 14.84
N SER A 69 12.78 -1.53 15.68
CA SER A 69 14.05 -2.14 15.24
C SER A 69 13.83 -3.33 14.30
N ASN A 70 12.65 -3.93 14.33
CA ASN A 70 12.25 -5.09 13.53
C ASN A 70 11.29 -4.74 12.38
N ALA A 71 11.16 -3.46 12.04
CA ALA A 71 10.31 -3.03 10.93
C ALA A 71 10.79 -3.63 9.60
N VAL A 72 9.85 -4.06 8.77
CA VAL A 72 10.11 -4.63 7.45
C VAL A 72 9.79 -3.60 6.39
N PHE A 73 10.79 -3.25 5.58
CA PHE A 73 10.61 -2.43 4.39
C PHE A 73 10.40 -3.36 3.20
N TYR A 74 9.33 -3.13 2.45
CA TYR A 74 8.97 -3.95 1.30
C TYR A 74 8.45 -3.06 0.17
N PHE A 75 8.80 -3.37 -1.08
CA PHE A 75 8.16 -2.76 -2.24
C PHE A 75 7.98 -3.81 -3.33
N ASP A 76 6.95 -3.62 -4.15
CA ASP A 76 6.75 -4.33 -5.41
C ASP A 76 6.35 -3.35 -6.52
N GLN A 77 6.42 -3.82 -7.76
CA GLN A 77 6.12 -3.07 -8.97
C GLN A 77 5.46 -4.00 -9.99
N TYR A 78 4.92 -3.45 -11.09
CA TYR A 78 4.28 -4.24 -12.14
C TYR A 78 5.28 -5.15 -12.89
#